data_AF-A0AAV4EA38-F1
#
_entry.id   AF-A0AAV4EA38-F1
#
_cell.length_a   1.000
_cell.length_b   1.000
_cell.length_c   1.000
_cell.angle_alpha   90.00
_cell.angle_beta   90.00
_cell.angle_gamma   90.00
#
_symmetry.space_group_name_H-M   'P 1'
#
loop_
_entity.id
_entity.type
_entity.pdbx_description
1 polymer ?
#
loop_
_entity_poly.entity_id
_entity_poly.type
_entity_poly.pdbx_seq_one_letter_code
_entity_poly.pdbx_strand_id
1 'polypeptide(L)'
;MRITERHHQVVHLQIHLENFQRVYFKENTAQQVANAAPPATTLTSYFHLCATDVFAQNVLYVDIPKYYTWDATKKTWQRRKRGRQVEVGVYEAAAIGRIYTISPKQGDCFYLRLLLLSIPGPTYFQMLRTVSGTTYESYRDTCLALGILEDDSIHRRNFQEVCISQSPQQLRNLFAILLTQICPSNPTELWEEFCHEMSGDYAHQTDVTEETAKNMAPINLDDIIASIDGTSLENHSLLVPTRQADKRKDKEYSRETNYSCEDQERIADANVKKPTPEQSVIYNDFTQKIQNGQSGLCFLDAPGGCSKTFFIETILASQRAKGSIAIATASTGLAATLLP
;
A
#
# COMPACT_ATOMS: atom_id res chain seq x y z
N MET A 1 -15.53 16.30 -43.72
CA MET A 1 -14.44 15.78 -42.86
C MET A 1 -14.94 14.50 -42.21
N ARG A 2 -14.51 13.31 -42.68
CA ARG A 2 -15.03 12.02 -42.19
C ARG A 2 -14.34 11.68 -40.87
N ILE A 3 -15.07 11.75 -39.76
CA ILE A 3 -14.67 11.32 -38.41
C ILE A 3 -14.82 9.79 -38.33
N THR A 4 -14.02 9.06 -39.12
CA THR A 4 -13.88 7.60 -38.96
C THR A 4 -12.41 7.25 -39.07
N GLU A 5 -11.61 7.83 -38.20
CA GLU A 5 -10.28 7.28 -37.92
C GLU A 5 -10.48 5.99 -37.13
N ARG A 6 -10.05 4.88 -37.72
CA ARG A 6 -10.15 3.55 -37.11
C ARG A 6 -9.39 3.58 -35.79
N HIS A 7 -10.09 3.39 -34.68
CA HIS A 7 -9.45 3.20 -33.38
C HIS A 7 -8.47 2.01 -33.47
N HIS A 8 -7.24 2.24 -33.01
CA HIS A 8 -6.22 1.21 -32.94
C HIS A 8 -6.72 0.05 -32.07
N GLN A 9 -6.50 -1.20 -32.50
CA GLN A 9 -6.88 -2.36 -31.70
C GLN A 9 -6.06 -2.34 -30.40
N VAL A 10 -6.73 -2.30 -29.25
CA VAL A 10 -6.05 -2.39 -27.95
C VAL A 10 -6.01 -3.85 -27.50
N VAL A 11 -4.83 -4.35 -27.18
CA VAL A 11 -4.62 -5.71 -26.67
C VAL A 11 -4.10 -5.61 -25.24
N HIS A 12 -4.84 -6.16 -24.29
CA HIS A 12 -4.43 -6.18 -22.89
C HIS A 12 -3.32 -7.21 -22.67
N LEU A 13 -2.22 -6.74 -22.05
CA LEU A 13 -1.04 -7.53 -21.76
C LEU A 13 -0.99 -7.80 -20.25
N GLN A 14 -1.06 -9.07 -19.88
CA GLN A 14 -0.93 -9.53 -18.51
C GLN A 14 0.51 -9.36 -18.01
N ILE A 15 0.67 -9.01 -16.73
CA ILE A 15 1.93 -9.02 -16.00
C ILE A 15 1.69 -9.70 -14.65
N HIS A 16 2.62 -10.54 -14.27
CA HIS A 16 2.67 -11.22 -12.98
C HIS A 16 4.11 -11.71 -12.76
N LEU A 17 4.47 -11.96 -11.49
CA LEU A 17 5.73 -12.62 -11.16
C LEU A 17 5.70 -14.10 -11.58
N GLU A 18 6.87 -14.74 -11.56
CA GLU A 18 7.00 -16.16 -11.87
C GLU A 18 6.15 -17.01 -10.91
N ASN A 19 5.26 -17.83 -11.47
CA ASN A 19 4.28 -18.64 -10.71
C ASN A 19 3.18 -17.87 -9.97
N PHE A 20 3.02 -16.56 -10.23
CA PHE A 20 1.93 -15.74 -9.68
C PHE A 20 0.80 -15.47 -10.71
N GLN A 21 0.56 -16.40 -11.63
CA GLN A 21 -0.53 -16.28 -12.60
C GLN A 21 -1.88 -16.21 -11.88
N ARG A 22 -2.74 -15.27 -12.30
CA ARG A 22 -4.12 -15.22 -11.81
C ARG A 22 -4.91 -16.40 -12.38
N VAL A 23 -5.47 -17.22 -11.49
CA VAL A 23 -6.39 -18.32 -11.83
C VAL A 23 -7.78 -18.04 -11.27
N TYR A 24 -8.80 -18.61 -11.92
CA TYR A 24 -10.19 -18.53 -11.48
C TYR A 24 -10.70 -19.94 -11.23
N PHE A 25 -11.31 -20.16 -10.08
CA PHE A 25 -11.89 -21.43 -9.70
C PHE A 25 -13.20 -21.21 -8.96
N LYS A 26 -14.06 -22.22 -9.00
CA LYS A 26 -15.19 -22.38 -8.08
C LYS A 26 -14.73 -23.21 -6.88
N GLU A 27 -15.41 -23.09 -5.75
CA GLU A 27 -15.07 -23.79 -4.51
C GLU A 27 -14.84 -25.29 -4.71
N ASN A 28 -15.70 -25.96 -5.49
CA ASN A 28 -15.59 -27.37 -5.83
C ASN A 28 -14.47 -27.74 -6.82
N THR A 29 -13.79 -26.76 -7.41
CA THR A 29 -12.69 -26.94 -8.38
C THR A 29 -11.34 -26.42 -7.87
N ALA A 30 -11.29 -25.85 -6.65
CA ALA A 30 -10.10 -25.22 -6.10
C ALA A 30 -8.89 -26.16 -6.09
N GLN A 31 -9.06 -27.37 -5.56
CA GLN A 31 -7.99 -28.37 -5.47
C GLN A 31 -7.48 -28.80 -6.86
N GLN A 32 -8.40 -28.94 -7.82
CA GLN A 32 -8.06 -29.32 -9.18
C GLN A 32 -7.25 -28.22 -9.88
N VAL A 33 -7.65 -26.96 -9.71
CA VAL A 33 -6.95 -25.81 -10.29
C VAL A 33 -5.59 -25.60 -9.63
N ALA A 34 -5.49 -25.81 -8.30
CA ALA A 34 -4.22 -25.72 -7.57
C ALA A 34 -3.21 -26.78 -8.01
N ASN A 35 -3.67 -27.99 -8.35
CA ASN A 35 -2.81 -29.09 -8.80
C ASN A 35 -2.50 -29.05 -10.31
N ALA A 36 -3.17 -28.17 -11.07
CA ALA A 36 -2.95 -28.03 -12.51
C ALA A 36 -1.76 -27.10 -12.79
N ALA A 37 -1.12 -27.29 -13.95
CA ALA A 37 -0.12 -26.34 -14.43
C ALA A 37 -0.78 -24.95 -14.63
N PRO A 38 -0.09 -23.85 -14.27
CA PRO A 38 -0.62 -22.51 -14.47
C PRO A 38 -0.98 -22.25 -15.94
N PRO A 39 -2.08 -21.55 -16.21
CA PRO A 39 -2.48 -21.26 -17.59
C PRO A 39 -1.46 -20.34 -18.25
N ALA A 40 -1.19 -20.59 -19.54
CA ALA A 40 -0.39 -19.68 -20.34
C ALA A 40 -1.06 -18.29 -20.42
N THR A 41 -0.28 -17.26 -20.15
CA THR A 41 -0.66 -15.85 -20.21
C THR A 41 -0.04 -15.20 -21.44
N THR A 42 -0.47 -13.98 -21.76
CA THR A 42 0.18 -13.19 -22.83
C THR A 42 1.69 -13.00 -22.58
N LEU A 43 2.11 -12.97 -21.30
CA LEU A 43 3.51 -12.81 -20.90
C LEU A 43 4.32 -14.10 -21.06
N THR A 44 3.84 -15.22 -20.52
CA THR A 44 4.56 -16.50 -20.66
C THR A 44 4.60 -16.97 -22.11
N SER A 45 3.55 -16.70 -22.88
CA SER A 45 3.53 -16.99 -24.31
C SER A 45 4.41 -16.03 -25.12
N TYR A 46 4.65 -14.81 -24.62
CA TYR A 46 5.65 -13.90 -25.20
C TYR A 46 7.07 -14.44 -25.00
N PHE A 47 7.38 -14.96 -23.82
CA PHE A 47 8.68 -15.61 -23.56
C PHE A 47 8.92 -16.82 -24.48
N HIS A 48 7.90 -17.68 -24.62
CA HIS A 48 7.97 -18.81 -25.55
C HIS A 48 8.13 -18.35 -27.02
N LEU A 49 7.43 -17.28 -27.41
CA LEU A 49 7.58 -16.69 -28.75
C LEU A 49 9.00 -16.18 -28.97
N CYS A 50 9.60 -15.48 -28.01
CA CYS A 50 10.99 -15.01 -28.12
C CYS A 50 11.99 -16.16 -28.22
N ALA A 51 11.71 -17.30 -27.59
CA ALA A 51 12.56 -18.48 -27.70
C ALA A 51 12.49 -19.17 -29.09
N THR A 52 11.43 -18.93 -29.86
CA THR A 52 11.13 -19.70 -31.08
C THR A 52 11.10 -18.86 -32.37
N ASP A 53 10.87 -17.54 -32.27
CA ASP A 53 10.79 -16.62 -33.40
C ASP A 53 11.87 -15.54 -33.27
N VAL A 54 12.82 -15.55 -34.21
CA VAL A 54 13.96 -14.62 -34.27
C VAL A 54 13.50 -13.15 -34.36
N PHE A 55 12.37 -12.89 -35.01
CA PHE A 55 11.84 -11.52 -35.08
C PHE A 55 11.41 -11.02 -33.69
N ALA A 56 10.73 -11.87 -32.91
CA ALA A 56 10.23 -11.52 -31.59
C ALA A 56 11.34 -11.24 -30.57
N GLN A 57 12.54 -11.79 -30.76
CA GLN A 57 13.72 -11.52 -29.92
C GLN A 57 14.13 -10.04 -29.89
N ASN A 58 13.71 -9.26 -30.90
CA ASN A 58 14.02 -7.84 -31.01
C ASN A 58 12.80 -6.94 -30.77
N VAL A 59 11.69 -7.49 -30.25
CA VAL A 59 10.44 -6.76 -30.04
C VAL A 59 10.13 -6.66 -28.55
N LEU A 60 9.85 -5.45 -28.07
CA LEU A 60 9.38 -5.21 -26.70
C LEU A 60 8.00 -5.82 -26.48
N TYR A 61 7.71 -6.24 -25.24
CA TYR A 61 6.44 -6.88 -24.91
C TYR A 61 5.21 -6.03 -25.30
N VAL A 62 5.28 -4.70 -25.09
CA VAL A 62 4.22 -3.75 -25.47
C VAL A 62 4.00 -3.60 -26.97
N ASP A 63 5.00 -3.93 -27.77
CA ASP A 63 4.97 -3.80 -29.22
C ASP A 63 4.58 -5.10 -29.93
N ILE A 64 4.55 -6.23 -29.22
CA ILE A 64 4.15 -7.52 -29.78
C ILE A 64 2.79 -7.47 -30.50
N PRO A 65 1.75 -6.80 -29.97
CA PRO A 65 0.48 -6.68 -30.68
C PRO A 65 0.55 -6.01 -32.05
N LYS A 66 1.59 -5.21 -32.34
CA LYS A 66 1.79 -4.61 -33.67
C LYS A 66 2.07 -5.65 -34.74
N TYR A 67 2.74 -6.75 -34.37
CA TYR A 67 3.22 -7.78 -35.30
C TYR A 67 2.52 -9.14 -35.13
N TYR A 68 1.96 -9.39 -33.96
CA TYR A 68 1.31 -10.64 -33.59
C TYR A 68 -0.12 -10.39 -33.10
N THR A 69 -0.98 -11.40 -33.29
CA THR A 69 -2.34 -11.44 -32.75
C THR A 69 -2.40 -12.51 -31.67
N TRP A 70 -3.07 -12.21 -30.55
CA TRP A 70 -3.30 -13.16 -29.48
C TRP A 70 -4.42 -14.15 -29.85
N ASP A 71 -4.10 -15.44 -29.89
CA ASP A 71 -5.09 -16.52 -29.97
C ASP A 71 -5.47 -16.93 -28.53
N ALA A 72 -6.62 -16.44 -28.06
CA ALA A 72 -7.09 -16.68 -26.69
C ALA A 72 -7.47 -18.15 -26.43
N THR A 73 -7.81 -18.91 -27.47
CA THR A 73 -8.17 -20.33 -27.37
C THR A 73 -6.91 -21.18 -27.23
N LYS A 74 -5.90 -20.94 -28.06
CA LYS A 74 -4.62 -21.65 -27.98
C LYS A 74 -3.64 -21.08 -26.97
N LYS A 75 -3.93 -19.89 -26.43
CA LYS A 75 -3.03 -19.10 -25.57
C LYS A 75 -1.66 -18.86 -26.20
N THR A 76 -1.63 -18.51 -27.50
CA THR A 76 -0.39 -18.29 -28.25
C THR A 76 -0.44 -17.00 -29.06
N TRP A 77 0.74 -16.45 -29.34
CA TRP A 77 0.91 -15.34 -30.28
C TRP A 77 1.06 -15.89 -31.70
N GLN A 78 0.35 -15.30 -32.65
CA GLN A 78 0.35 -15.71 -34.05
C GLN A 78 0.77 -14.54 -34.93
N ARG A 79 1.69 -14.75 -35.88
CA ARG A 79 2.12 -13.70 -36.82
C ARG A 79 0.92 -13.10 -37.54
N ARG A 80 0.87 -11.78 -37.65
CA ARG A 80 -0.14 -11.10 -38.45
C ARG A 80 0.04 -11.47 -39.93
N LYS A 81 -1.09 -11.59 -40.63
CA LYS A 81 -1.15 -11.93 -42.06
C LYS A 81 -1.53 -10.73 -42.94
N ARG A 82 -1.77 -9.57 -42.32
CA ARG A 82 -2.24 -8.34 -42.97
C ARG A 82 -1.63 -7.14 -42.25
N GLY A 83 -1.35 -6.07 -43.00
CA GLY A 83 -0.73 -4.86 -42.49
C GLY A 83 0.34 -4.34 -43.45
N ARG A 84 1.15 -3.40 -42.98
CA ARG A 84 2.37 -2.97 -43.67
C ARG A 84 3.41 -4.06 -43.52
N GLN A 85 3.93 -4.59 -44.62
CA GLN A 85 5.03 -5.54 -44.55
C GLN A 85 6.32 -4.81 -44.14
N VAL A 86 6.96 -5.27 -43.07
CA VAL A 86 8.22 -4.69 -42.55
C VAL A 86 9.42 -5.61 -42.75
N GLU A 87 9.16 -6.92 -42.88
CA GLU A 87 10.15 -7.94 -43.23
C GLU A 87 9.46 -9.05 -44.04
N VAL A 88 10.22 -9.94 -44.68
CA VAL A 88 9.65 -11.09 -45.40
C VAL A 88 8.82 -11.94 -44.44
N GLY A 89 7.50 -11.97 -44.66
CA GLY A 89 6.58 -12.71 -43.80
C GLY A 89 6.28 -12.06 -42.44
N VAL A 90 6.63 -10.79 -42.23
CA VAL A 90 6.27 -10.01 -41.02
C VAL A 90 5.44 -8.79 -41.41
N TYR A 91 4.27 -8.68 -40.80
CA TYR A 91 3.32 -7.60 -41.05
C TYR A 91 3.05 -6.80 -39.78
N GLU A 92 3.16 -5.49 -39.90
CA GLU A 92 2.85 -4.53 -38.85
C GLU A 92 1.44 -3.94 -39.06
N ALA A 93 0.68 -3.85 -37.99
CA ALA A 93 -0.63 -3.22 -37.99
C ALA A 93 -0.78 -2.24 -36.81
N ALA A 94 -1.73 -1.33 -36.96
CA ALA A 94 -2.16 -0.37 -35.96
C ALA A 94 -2.81 -1.07 -34.74
N ALA A 95 -1.98 -1.53 -33.81
CA ALA A 95 -2.40 -2.17 -32.56
C ALA A 95 -1.53 -1.70 -31.39
N ILE A 96 -2.16 -1.53 -30.22
CA ILE A 96 -1.54 -1.01 -29.00
C ILE A 96 -1.57 -2.11 -27.94
N GLY A 97 -0.38 -2.55 -27.49
CA GLY A 97 -0.26 -3.37 -26.30
C GLY A 97 -0.44 -2.51 -25.05
N ARG A 98 -1.42 -2.85 -24.22
CA ARG A 98 -1.72 -2.11 -22.99
C ARG A 98 -1.50 -2.99 -21.77
N ILE A 99 -0.46 -2.65 -21.04
CA ILE A 99 -0.23 -3.13 -19.67
C ILE A 99 -1.08 -2.26 -18.73
N TYR A 100 -1.73 -2.87 -17.74
CA TYR A 100 -2.47 -2.12 -16.72
C TYR A 100 -1.53 -1.20 -15.91
N THR A 101 -2.08 -0.14 -15.32
CA THR A 101 -1.31 0.69 -14.39
C THR A 101 -0.87 -0.17 -13.22
N ILE A 102 0.44 -0.28 -13.02
CA ILE A 102 1.05 -0.93 -11.86
C ILE A 102 1.69 0.19 -11.05
N SER A 103 1.29 0.33 -9.79
CA SER A 103 1.82 1.35 -8.88
C SER A 103 3.22 0.96 -8.40
N PRO A 104 4.15 1.91 -8.16
CA PRO A 104 5.41 1.64 -7.46
C PRO A 104 5.24 0.85 -6.16
N LYS A 105 4.12 1.05 -5.44
CA LYS A 105 3.77 0.30 -4.22
C LYS A 105 3.58 -1.21 -4.43
N GLN A 106 3.41 -1.67 -5.67
CA GLN A 106 3.32 -3.09 -6.01
C GLN A 106 4.69 -3.77 -6.17
N GLY A 107 5.77 -3.09 -5.75
CA GLY A 107 7.11 -3.67 -5.60
C GLY A 107 7.63 -4.33 -6.87
N ASP A 108 8.03 -5.60 -6.76
CA ASP A 108 8.60 -6.37 -7.86
C ASP A 108 7.78 -6.36 -9.16
N CYS A 109 6.44 -6.29 -9.06
CA CYS A 109 5.60 -6.24 -10.25
C CYS A 109 5.77 -4.92 -11.03
N PHE A 110 6.02 -3.81 -10.32
CA PHE A 110 6.32 -2.52 -10.94
C PHE A 110 7.66 -2.54 -11.66
N TYR A 111 8.71 -3.06 -11.01
CA TYR A 111 10.04 -3.17 -11.61
C TYR A 111 10.05 -4.14 -12.79
N LEU A 112 9.35 -5.28 -12.69
CA LEU A 112 9.15 -6.20 -13.81
C LEU A 112 8.50 -5.50 -15.01
N ARG A 113 7.50 -4.64 -14.78
CA ARG A 113 6.89 -3.83 -15.85
C ARG A 113 7.92 -2.91 -16.52
N LEU A 114 8.77 -2.23 -15.74
CA LEU A 114 9.82 -1.37 -16.31
C LEU A 114 10.81 -2.16 -17.17
N LEU A 115 11.21 -3.34 -16.72
CA LEU A 115 12.10 -4.22 -17.48
C LEU A 115 11.44 -4.71 -18.77
N LEU A 116 10.17 -5.09 -18.75
CA LEU A 116 9.42 -5.49 -19.95
C LEU A 116 9.18 -4.34 -20.96
N LEU A 117 9.31 -3.09 -20.51
CA LEU A 117 9.28 -1.90 -21.37
C LEU A 117 10.66 -1.55 -21.94
N SER A 118 11.74 -2.12 -21.41
CA SER A 118 13.11 -1.73 -21.72
C SER A 118 13.92 -2.85 -22.38
N ILE A 119 13.61 -4.12 -22.07
CA ILE A 119 14.33 -5.29 -22.53
C ILE A 119 13.49 -6.02 -23.58
N PRO A 120 13.93 -6.08 -24.85
CA PRO A 120 13.28 -6.89 -25.88
C PRO A 120 13.67 -8.36 -25.75
N GLY A 121 12.78 -9.24 -26.19
CA GLY A 121 13.10 -10.65 -26.40
C GLY A 121 13.43 -11.54 -25.19
N PRO A 122 13.03 -11.26 -23.93
CA PRO A 122 13.31 -12.17 -22.83
C PRO A 122 12.66 -13.54 -23.08
N THR A 123 13.37 -14.62 -22.80
CA THR A 123 12.89 -16.00 -23.03
C THR A 123 12.37 -16.69 -21.77
N TYR A 124 12.59 -16.09 -20.60
CA TYR A 124 12.10 -16.52 -19.28
C TYR A 124 12.32 -15.40 -18.25
N PHE A 125 11.73 -15.55 -17.05
CA PHE A 125 11.76 -14.51 -16.00
C PHE A 125 13.17 -14.13 -15.54
N GLN A 126 14.04 -15.10 -15.27
CA GLN A 126 15.39 -14.81 -14.80
C GLN A 126 16.24 -14.04 -15.83
N MET A 127 15.98 -14.16 -17.14
CA MET A 127 16.66 -13.35 -18.16
C MET A 127 16.41 -11.85 -17.98
N LEU A 128 15.25 -11.46 -17.45
CA LEU A 128 14.95 -10.06 -17.11
C LEU A 128 15.75 -9.57 -15.89
N ARG A 129 16.31 -10.48 -15.07
CA ARG A 129 17.20 -10.16 -13.95
C ARG A 129 18.67 -10.28 -14.31
N THR A 130 19.02 -10.57 -15.56
CA THR A 130 20.41 -10.74 -15.98
C THR A 130 20.88 -9.56 -16.83
N VAL A 131 21.90 -8.84 -16.37
CA VAL A 131 22.53 -7.74 -17.10
C VAL A 131 24.01 -8.06 -17.29
N SER A 132 24.49 -8.06 -18.54
CA SER A 132 25.90 -8.32 -18.87
C SER A 132 26.48 -9.60 -18.25
N GLY A 133 25.65 -10.64 -18.10
CA GLY A 133 26.04 -11.93 -17.53
C GLY A 133 25.87 -12.06 -16.00
N THR A 134 25.60 -10.97 -15.29
CA THR A 134 25.32 -11.00 -13.84
C THR A 134 23.82 -11.09 -13.59
N THR A 135 23.39 -12.07 -12.81
CA THR A 135 21.98 -12.19 -12.37
C THR A 135 21.81 -11.51 -11.02
N TYR A 136 20.89 -10.55 -10.95
CA TYR A 136 20.56 -9.81 -9.73
C TYR A 136 19.46 -10.52 -8.94
N GLU A 137 19.44 -10.29 -7.62
CA GLU A 137 18.45 -10.91 -6.73
C GLU A 137 17.04 -10.36 -6.98
N SER A 138 16.88 -9.05 -7.15
CA SER A 138 15.58 -8.42 -7.40
C SER A 138 15.46 -7.77 -8.79
N TYR A 139 14.21 -7.60 -9.26
CA TYR A 139 13.95 -6.83 -10.47
C TYR A 139 14.31 -5.35 -10.29
N ARG A 140 14.25 -4.85 -9.07
CA ARG A 140 14.64 -3.49 -8.71
C ARG A 140 16.12 -3.24 -8.94
N ASP A 141 16.98 -4.13 -8.44
CA ASP A 141 18.43 -4.00 -8.61
C ASP A 141 18.83 -4.12 -10.07
N THR A 142 18.10 -4.91 -10.85
CA THR A 142 18.26 -4.97 -12.30
C THR A 142 17.91 -3.64 -12.95
N CYS A 143 16.78 -3.00 -12.56
CA CYS A 143 16.43 -1.67 -13.03
C CYS A 143 17.50 -0.63 -12.68
N LEU A 144 18.05 -0.70 -11.47
CA LEU A 144 19.13 0.18 -11.00
C LEU A 144 20.40 -0.01 -11.84
N ALA A 145 20.82 -1.26 -12.06
CA ALA A 145 22.00 -1.59 -12.88
C ALA A 145 21.86 -1.16 -14.34
N LEU A 146 20.63 -1.13 -14.87
CA LEU A 146 20.32 -0.63 -16.22
C LEU A 146 20.16 0.89 -16.28
N GLY A 147 20.19 1.59 -15.14
CA GLY A 147 19.95 3.03 -15.07
C GLY A 147 18.51 3.43 -15.44
N ILE A 148 17.54 2.55 -15.22
CA ILE A 148 16.11 2.79 -15.51
C ILE A 148 15.45 3.64 -14.42
N LEU A 149 15.95 3.54 -13.17
CA LEU A 149 15.43 4.30 -12.03
C LEU A 149 16.06 5.70 -11.99
N GLU A 150 15.29 6.69 -11.57
CA GLU A 150 15.79 8.06 -11.35
C GLU A 150 16.75 8.09 -10.16
N ASP A 151 17.75 8.96 -10.21
CA ASP A 151 18.71 9.13 -9.11
C ASP A 151 18.07 9.87 -7.93
N ASP A 152 18.35 9.40 -6.71
CA ASP A 152 17.85 9.97 -5.46
C ASP A 152 18.57 11.28 -5.05
N SER A 153 19.43 11.85 -5.90
CA SER A 153 20.20 13.06 -5.60
C SER A 153 19.35 14.25 -5.17
N ILE A 154 18.13 14.41 -5.70
CA ILE A 154 17.23 15.48 -5.26
C ILE A 154 16.75 15.25 -3.82
N HIS A 155 16.47 13.99 -3.46
CA HIS A 155 16.06 13.61 -2.11
C HIS A 155 17.20 13.78 -1.12
N ARG A 156 18.41 13.37 -1.51
CA ARG A 156 19.63 13.58 -0.75
C ARG A 156 19.87 15.06 -0.47
N ARG A 157 19.82 15.92 -1.50
CA ARG A 157 20.02 17.37 -1.34
C ARG A 157 18.96 17.99 -0.42
N ASN A 158 17.69 17.59 -0.59
CA ASN A 158 16.61 18.06 0.27
C ASN A 158 16.86 17.64 1.73
N PHE A 159 17.27 16.39 1.98
CA PHE A 159 17.59 15.93 3.33
C PHE A 159 18.76 16.69 3.95
N GLN A 160 19.84 16.90 3.20
CA GLN A 160 21.00 17.68 3.65
C GLN A 160 20.60 19.10 4.10
N GLU A 161 19.69 19.76 3.37
CA GLU A 161 19.19 21.09 3.73
C GLU A 161 18.31 21.05 4.99
N VAL A 162 17.39 20.08 5.07
CA VAL A 162 16.42 19.96 6.17
C VAL A 162 17.10 19.57 7.48
N CYS A 163 18.16 18.74 7.44
CA CYS A 163 18.95 18.33 8.61
C CYS A 163 19.54 19.52 9.38
N ILE A 164 19.78 20.67 8.73
CA ILE A 164 20.35 21.86 9.37
C ILE A 164 19.32 22.57 10.27
N SER A 165 18.03 22.43 9.98
CA SER A 165 16.97 23.27 10.58
C SER A 165 15.88 22.51 11.34
N GLN A 166 15.75 21.20 11.15
CA GLN A 166 14.66 20.42 11.72
C GLN A 166 15.10 19.48 12.85
N SER A 167 14.15 19.12 13.70
CA SER A 167 14.35 18.12 14.76
C SER A 167 14.43 16.69 14.19
N PRO A 168 15.10 15.75 14.90
CA PRO A 168 15.16 14.34 14.50
C PRO A 168 13.78 13.71 14.22
N GLN A 169 12.76 14.04 15.02
CA GLN A 169 11.38 13.57 14.81
C GLN A 169 10.78 14.08 13.48
N GLN A 170 11.04 15.33 13.12
CA GLN A 170 10.58 15.90 11.84
C GLN A 170 11.31 15.27 10.66
N LEU A 171 12.60 14.95 10.79
CA LEU A 171 13.36 14.22 9.79
C LEU A 171 12.77 12.82 9.57
N ARG A 172 12.44 12.09 10.64
CA ARG A 172 11.73 10.79 10.54
C ARG A 172 10.37 10.91 9.85
N ASN A 173 9.60 11.97 10.13
CA ASN A 173 8.33 12.23 9.44
C ASN A 173 8.53 12.46 7.93
N LEU A 174 9.52 13.27 7.56
CA LEU A 174 9.84 13.52 6.15
C LEU A 174 10.30 12.22 5.46
N PHE A 175 11.11 11.42 6.13
CA PHE A 175 11.59 10.14 5.59
C PHE A 175 10.45 9.16 5.40
N ALA A 176 9.49 9.09 6.32
CA ALA A 176 8.28 8.28 6.16
C ALA A 176 7.45 8.71 4.94
N ILE A 177 7.31 10.02 4.70
CA ILE A 177 6.63 10.54 3.49
C ILE A 177 7.39 10.13 2.24
N LEU A 178 8.72 10.26 2.25
CA LEU A 178 9.58 9.88 1.14
C LEU A 178 9.40 8.39 0.78
N LEU A 179 9.43 7.50 1.78
CA LEU A 179 9.21 6.06 1.56
C LEU A 179 7.79 5.76 1.04
N THR A 180 6.76 6.33 1.66
CA THR A 180 5.37 5.97 1.39
C THR A 180 4.75 6.64 0.16
N GLN A 181 5.22 7.82 -0.22
CA GLN A 181 4.62 8.62 -1.30
C GLN A 181 5.52 8.75 -2.53
N ILE A 182 6.83 8.82 -2.33
CA ILE A 182 7.79 9.05 -3.42
C ILE A 182 8.40 7.73 -3.89
N CYS A 183 8.67 6.81 -2.96
CA CYS A 183 9.28 5.50 -3.22
C CYS A 183 10.68 5.64 -3.87
N PRO A 184 11.70 6.06 -3.11
CA PRO A 184 13.05 6.33 -3.64
C PRO A 184 13.72 5.11 -4.27
N SER A 185 14.69 5.39 -5.15
CA SER A 185 15.46 4.40 -5.91
C SER A 185 16.53 3.67 -5.09
N ASN A 186 16.86 4.12 -3.88
CA ASN A 186 17.66 3.41 -2.89
C ASN A 186 17.36 3.90 -1.44
N PRO A 187 16.25 3.44 -0.82
CA PRO A 187 15.88 3.87 0.53
C PRO A 187 16.92 3.45 1.57
N THR A 188 17.62 2.33 1.37
CA THR A 188 18.65 1.82 2.28
C THR A 188 19.85 2.76 2.32
N GLU A 189 20.36 3.18 1.17
CA GLU A 189 21.48 4.13 1.10
C GLU A 189 21.09 5.50 1.71
N LEU A 190 19.88 5.99 1.44
CA LEU A 190 19.38 7.22 2.07
C LEU A 190 19.24 7.07 3.59
N TRP A 191 18.77 5.91 4.08
CA TRP A 191 18.70 5.64 5.51
C TRP A 191 20.08 5.64 6.14
N GLU A 192 21.04 4.91 5.57
CA GLU A 192 22.41 4.84 6.06
C GLU A 192 23.07 6.23 6.14
N GLU A 193 22.81 7.10 5.16
CA GLU A 193 23.32 8.47 5.12
C GLU A 193 22.75 9.37 6.23
N PHE A 194 21.45 9.29 6.54
CA PHE A 194 20.76 10.22 7.45
C PHE A 194 20.31 9.62 8.79
N CYS A 195 20.62 8.36 9.07
CA CYS A 195 20.14 7.66 10.27
C CYS A 195 20.63 8.30 11.57
N HIS A 196 21.82 8.89 11.56
CA HIS A 196 22.41 9.51 12.73
C HIS A 196 21.62 10.77 13.14
N GLU A 197 21.34 11.66 12.19
CA GLU A 197 20.55 12.87 12.35
C GLU A 197 19.12 12.53 12.77
N MET A 198 18.54 11.49 12.16
CA MET A 198 17.23 10.97 12.53
C MET A 198 17.17 10.28 13.89
N SER A 199 18.30 10.01 14.55
CA SER A 199 18.34 9.33 15.85
C SER A 199 18.81 10.23 16.99
N GLY A 200 19.12 11.50 16.72
CA GLY A 200 19.79 12.40 17.67
C GLY A 200 19.04 12.65 18.99
N ASP A 201 17.71 12.52 18.99
CA ASP A 201 16.86 12.69 20.19
C ASP A 201 16.87 11.48 21.14
N TYR A 202 17.28 10.31 20.65
CA TYR A 202 17.44 9.11 21.48
C TYR A 202 18.84 8.96 22.05
N ALA A 203 19.85 9.56 21.41
CA ALA A 203 21.25 9.49 21.84
C ALA A 203 21.53 10.16 23.20
N HIS A 204 20.65 11.06 23.66
CA HIS A 204 20.81 11.82 24.91
C HIS A 204 19.95 11.32 26.07
N GLN A 205 19.21 10.22 25.91
CA GLN A 205 18.43 9.63 27.00
C GLN A 205 19.36 8.84 27.93
N THR A 206 19.54 9.34 29.15
CA THR A 206 20.56 8.89 30.13
C THR A 206 20.41 7.43 30.61
N ASP A 207 19.27 6.78 30.32
CA ASP A 207 18.94 5.42 30.79
C ASP A 207 18.87 4.38 29.67
N VAL A 208 19.35 4.71 28.46
CA VAL A 208 19.19 3.86 27.26
C VAL A 208 20.56 3.44 26.73
N THR A 209 20.77 2.12 26.54
CA THR A 209 22.02 1.63 25.92
C THR A 209 22.09 2.09 24.46
N GLU A 210 23.31 2.26 23.92
CA GLU A 210 23.53 2.67 22.52
C GLU A 210 22.78 1.77 21.52
N GLU A 211 22.75 0.46 21.80
CA GLU A 211 22.01 -0.54 21.00
C GLU A 211 20.49 -0.33 21.06
N THR A 212 19.96 0.04 22.23
CA THR A 212 18.54 0.37 22.38
C THR A 212 18.20 1.68 21.67
N ALA A 213 19.05 2.70 21.78
CA ALA A 213 18.86 3.99 21.09
C ALA A 213 18.84 3.83 19.56
N LYS A 214 19.72 2.98 19.00
CA LYS A 214 19.75 2.64 17.57
C LYS A 214 18.47 1.97 17.07
N ASN A 215 17.75 1.26 17.95
CA ASN A 215 16.50 0.58 17.61
C ASN A 215 15.26 1.49 17.78
N MET A 216 15.36 2.57 18.55
CA MET A 216 14.23 3.49 18.82
C MET A 216 13.82 4.31 17.60
N ALA A 217 14.76 4.84 16.82
CA ALA A 217 14.45 5.63 15.62
C ALA A 217 13.77 4.78 14.52
N PRO A 218 14.25 3.57 14.18
CA PRO A 218 13.52 2.65 13.31
C PRO A 218 12.12 2.28 13.83
N ILE A 219 11.95 2.05 15.14
CA ILE A 219 10.62 1.77 15.74
C ILE A 219 9.67 2.96 15.51
N ASN A 220 10.12 4.17 15.82
CA ASN A 220 9.32 5.37 15.63
C ASN A 220 8.99 5.61 14.15
N LEU A 221 9.96 5.41 13.26
CA LEU A 221 9.75 5.51 11.82
C LEU A 221 8.72 4.50 11.32
N ASP A 222 8.80 3.25 11.77
CA ASP A 222 7.86 2.18 11.43
C ASP A 222 6.43 2.46 11.96
N ASP A 223 6.30 3.15 13.10
CA ASP A 223 5.02 3.62 13.61
C ASP A 223 4.45 4.79 12.77
N ILE A 224 5.30 5.72 12.32
CA ILE A 224 4.89 6.81 11.42
C ILE A 224 4.40 6.23 10.09
N ILE A 225 5.15 5.31 9.48
CA ILE A 225 4.79 4.65 8.21
C ILE A 225 3.43 3.94 8.36
N ALA A 226 3.24 3.19 9.44
CA ALA A 226 1.95 2.57 9.77
C ALA A 226 0.80 3.59 9.74
N SER A 227 1.04 4.77 10.31
CA SER A 227 0.03 5.81 10.43
C SER A 227 -0.27 6.51 9.10
N ILE A 228 0.62 6.44 8.11
CA ILE A 228 0.43 7.06 6.80
C ILE A 228 -0.36 6.14 5.87
N ASP A 229 0.05 4.88 5.73
CA ASP A 229 -0.59 3.95 4.78
C ASP A 229 -0.74 2.50 5.26
N GLY A 230 -0.51 2.24 6.55
CA GLY A 230 -0.66 0.92 7.16
C GLY A 230 0.48 -0.06 6.90
N THR A 231 1.51 0.34 6.14
CA THR A 231 2.67 -0.52 5.85
C THR A 231 3.70 -0.53 6.99
N SER A 232 4.75 -1.34 6.85
CA SER A 232 5.92 -1.38 7.74
C SER A 232 7.20 -1.08 6.96
N LEU A 233 8.31 -0.85 7.66
CA LEU A 233 9.65 -0.72 7.07
C LEU A 233 10.04 -1.92 6.18
N GLU A 234 9.55 -3.12 6.52
CA GLU A 234 9.77 -4.34 5.73
C GLU A 234 9.24 -4.19 4.29
N ASN A 235 8.10 -3.51 4.12
CA ASN A 235 7.49 -3.28 2.82
C ASN A 235 8.32 -2.33 1.93
N HIS A 236 9.24 -1.57 2.52
CA HIS A 236 10.10 -0.59 1.83
C HIS A 236 11.56 -1.05 1.74
N SER A 237 11.82 -2.35 1.92
CA SER A 237 13.16 -2.95 1.85
C SER A 237 14.17 -2.36 2.85
N LEU A 238 13.70 -1.86 3.99
CA LEU A 238 14.52 -1.35 5.08
C LEU A 238 14.57 -2.34 6.26
N LEU A 239 15.59 -2.19 7.09
CA LEU A 239 15.79 -3.01 8.29
C LEU A 239 14.55 -2.96 9.20
N VAL A 240 14.06 -4.14 9.58
CA VAL A 240 12.92 -4.27 10.51
C VAL A 240 13.44 -4.06 11.94
N PRO A 241 12.88 -3.10 12.70
CA PRO A 241 13.25 -2.91 14.10
C PRO A 241 12.96 -4.17 14.92
N THR A 242 13.83 -4.48 15.87
CA THR A 242 13.59 -5.57 16.82
C THR A 242 12.58 -5.10 17.87
N ARG A 243 11.31 -5.51 17.75
CA ARG A 243 10.28 -5.19 18.75
C ARG A 243 10.17 -6.32 19.78
N GLN A 244 10.16 -5.99 21.08
CA GLN A 244 9.55 -6.90 22.05
C GLN A 244 8.06 -7.01 21.72
N ALA A 245 7.55 -8.24 21.64
CA ALA A 245 6.20 -8.54 21.17
C ALA A 245 5.13 -7.64 21.84
N ASP A 246 4.14 -7.20 21.05
CA ASP A 246 2.90 -6.53 21.47
C ASP A 246 2.93 -5.07 21.94
N LYS A 247 3.82 -4.22 21.40
CA LYS A 247 3.78 -2.76 21.67
C LYS A 247 3.45 -1.85 20.48
N ARG A 248 2.96 -2.35 19.35
CA ARG A 248 2.34 -1.46 18.34
C ARG A 248 0.98 -1.04 18.90
N LYS A 249 0.97 -0.03 19.79
CA LYS A 249 -0.27 0.56 20.25
C LYS A 249 -0.97 1.10 19.01
N ASP A 250 -2.14 0.57 18.70
CA ASP A 250 -2.98 1.13 17.66
C ASP A 250 -3.16 2.63 17.98
N LYS A 251 -2.77 3.50 17.03
CA LYS A 251 -2.82 4.95 17.21
C LYS A 251 -4.25 5.42 17.40
N GLU A 252 -5.20 4.79 16.72
CA GLU A 252 -6.61 5.06 16.89
C GLU A 252 -7.06 4.60 18.27
N TYR A 253 -6.66 3.40 18.71
CA TYR A 253 -6.91 2.96 20.09
C TYR A 253 -6.34 3.93 21.12
N SER A 254 -5.10 4.38 20.93
CA SER A 254 -4.43 5.33 21.84
C SER A 254 -5.12 6.68 21.83
N ARG A 255 -5.57 7.18 20.67
CA ARG A 255 -6.34 8.43 20.56
C ARG A 255 -7.68 8.30 21.29
N GLU A 256 -8.41 7.21 21.05
CA GLU A 256 -9.74 6.97 21.62
C GLU A 256 -9.71 6.62 23.13
N THR A 257 -8.54 6.27 23.67
CA THR A 257 -8.32 5.99 25.10
C THR A 257 -7.52 7.05 25.84
N ASN A 258 -7.08 8.12 25.15
CA ASN A 258 -6.34 9.23 25.75
C ASN A 258 -7.28 10.26 26.40
N TYR A 259 -8.07 9.81 27.37
CA TYR A 259 -8.92 10.66 28.20
C TYR A 259 -8.52 10.52 29.68
N SER A 260 -8.72 11.58 30.46
CA SER A 260 -8.59 11.51 31.92
C SER A 260 -9.87 10.95 32.52
N CYS A 261 -9.80 9.82 33.24
CA CYS A 261 -10.96 9.27 33.93
C CYS A 261 -11.58 10.28 34.90
N GLU A 262 -10.77 11.10 35.57
CA GLU A 262 -11.23 12.14 36.49
C GLU A 262 -11.98 13.27 35.76
N ASP A 263 -11.53 13.66 34.57
CA ASP A 263 -12.23 14.67 33.76
C ASP A 263 -13.57 14.14 33.27
N GLN A 264 -13.57 12.88 32.83
CA GLN A 264 -14.78 12.20 32.36
C GLN A 264 -15.79 12.00 33.51
N GLU A 265 -15.31 11.71 34.73
CA GLU A 265 -16.15 11.61 35.93
C GLU A 265 -16.80 12.96 36.26
N ARG A 266 -16.05 14.06 36.21
CA ARG A 266 -16.60 15.42 36.39
C ARG A 266 -17.67 15.76 35.36
N ILE A 267 -17.44 15.41 34.09
CA ILE A 267 -18.41 15.62 33.00
C ILE A 267 -19.67 14.76 33.24
N ALA A 268 -19.49 13.49 33.60
CA ALA A 268 -20.59 12.57 33.87
C ALA A 268 -21.46 13.07 35.04
N ASP A 269 -20.85 13.42 36.17
CA ASP A 269 -21.57 13.90 37.36
C ASP A 269 -22.36 15.20 37.10
N ALA A 270 -21.79 16.10 36.29
CA ALA A 270 -22.46 17.31 35.89
C ALA A 270 -23.64 17.03 34.93
N ASN A 271 -23.53 16.02 34.07
CA ASN A 271 -24.49 15.76 33.01
C ASN A 271 -25.62 14.82 33.44
N VAL A 272 -25.39 13.85 34.33
CA VAL A 272 -26.38 12.87 34.80
C VAL A 272 -27.58 13.52 35.51
N LYS A 273 -27.43 14.76 36.02
CA LYS A 273 -28.50 15.50 36.74
C LYS A 273 -29.39 16.36 35.84
N LYS A 274 -29.00 16.55 34.57
CA LYS A 274 -29.69 17.43 33.60
C LYS A 274 -30.71 16.74 32.67
N PRO A 275 -30.78 15.40 32.48
CA PRO A 275 -31.72 14.82 31.52
C PRO A 275 -33.18 14.99 31.97
N THR A 276 -34.11 14.96 31.02
CA THR A 276 -35.54 14.88 31.34
C THR A 276 -35.87 13.55 32.04
N PRO A 277 -37.06 13.41 32.68
CA PRO A 277 -37.48 12.14 33.26
C PRO A 277 -37.43 10.97 32.26
N GLU A 278 -37.86 11.20 31.02
CA GLU A 278 -37.82 10.19 29.95
C GLU A 278 -36.39 9.81 29.58
N GLN A 279 -35.51 10.79 29.42
CA GLN A 279 -34.09 10.55 29.13
C GLN A 279 -33.38 9.83 30.28
N SER A 280 -33.76 10.12 31.53
CA SER A 280 -33.22 9.47 32.72
C SER A 280 -33.58 7.99 32.76
N VAL A 281 -34.80 7.62 32.36
CA VAL A 281 -35.22 6.22 32.24
C VAL A 281 -34.35 5.49 31.20
N ILE A 282 -34.16 6.10 30.02
CA ILE A 282 -33.33 5.51 28.95
C ILE A 282 -31.88 5.37 29.38
N TYR A 283 -31.31 6.39 30.03
CA TYR A 283 -29.93 6.38 30.53
C TYR A 283 -29.70 5.27 31.56
N ASN A 284 -30.64 5.10 32.50
CA ASN A 284 -30.55 4.07 33.54
C ASN A 284 -30.65 2.66 32.95
N ASP A 285 -31.59 2.42 32.03
CA ASP A 285 -31.71 1.14 31.31
C ASP A 285 -30.42 0.80 30.54
N PHE A 286 -29.87 1.78 29.81
CA PHE A 286 -28.63 1.59 29.05
C PHE A 286 -27.43 1.28 29.96
N THR A 287 -27.27 2.06 31.04
CA THR A 287 -26.16 1.87 31.99
C THR A 287 -26.27 0.53 32.71
N GLN A 288 -27.49 0.11 33.08
CA GLN A 288 -27.74 -1.18 33.73
C GLN A 288 -27.41 -2.36 32.80
N LYS A 289 -27.77 -2.28 31.51
CA LYS A 289 -27.41 -3.29 30.50
C LYS A 289 -25.89 -3.45 30.38
N ILE A 290 -25.16 -2.33 30.33
CA ILE A 290 -23.68 -2.37 30.28
C ILE A 290 -23.10 -2.97 31.56
N GLN A 291 -23.58 -2.55 32.74
CA GLN A 291 -23.12 -3.08 34.03
C GLN A 291 -23.35 -4.60 34.17
N ASN A 292 -24.43 -5.11 33.59
CA ASN A 292 -24.75 -6.52 33.58
C ASN A 292 -23.99 -7.31 32.49
N GLY A 293 -23.10 -6.67 31.73
CA GLY A 293 -22.34 -7.30 30.64
C GLY A 293 -23.22 -7.77 29.47
N GLN A 294 -24.41 -7.18 29.30
CA GLN A 294 -25.33 -7.58 28.24
C GLN A 294 -24.92 -6.95 26.91
N SER A 295 -24.73 -7.78 25.89
CA SER A 295 -24.54 -7.31 24.51
C SER A 295 -25.89 -6.96 23.88
N GLY A 296 -25.98 -5.84 23.17
CA GLY A 296 -27.19 -5.44 22.48
C GLY A 296 -27.01 -4.25 21.56
N LEU A 297 -28.02 -4.01 20.72
CA LEU A 297 -28.10 -2.84 19.86
C LEU A 297 -29.26 -1.95 20.34
N CYS A 298 -29.01 -0.66 20.49
CA CYS A 298 -30.01 0.32 20.90
C CYS A 298 -30.10 1.43 19.86
N PHE A 299 -31.31 1.78 19.46
CA PHE A 299 -31.58 2.88 18.55
C PHE A 299 -32.20 4.03 19.34
N LEU A 300 -31.52 5.17 19.38
CA LEU A 300 -32.06 6.40 19.94
C LEU A 300 -32.74 7.18 18.82
N ASP A 301 -34.06 7.03 18.71
CA ASP A 301 -34.86 7.86 17.83
C ASP A 301 -35.30 9.13 18.57
N ALA A 302 -34.83 10.28 18.10
CA ALA A 302 -35.28 11.56 18.62
C ALA A 302 -35.30 12.63 17.52
N PRO A 303 -36.28 13.55 17.53
CA PRO A 303 -36.32 14.70 16.62
C PRO A 303 -35.11 15.64 16.77
N GLY A 304 -34.91 16.52 15.79
CA GLY A 304 -33.93 17.61 15.89
C GLY A 304 -34.22 18.49 17.11
N GLY A 305 -33.18 18.89 17.85
CA GLY A 305 -33.32 19.74 19.04
C GLY A 305 -33.56 19.00 20.36
N CYS A 306 -33.71 17.68 20.36
CA CYS A 306 -33.93 16.88 21.58
C CYS A 306 -32.63 16.47 22.32
N SER A 307 -31.57 17.27 22.21
CA SER A 307 -30.31 17.05 22.95
C SER A 307 -29.67 15.66 22.78
N LYS A 308 -29.77 15.04 21.60
CA LYS A 308 -29.15 13.72 21.30
C LYS A 308 -27.65 13.70 21.55
N THR A 309 -26.95 14.74 21.13
CA THR A 309 -25.50 14.87 21.32
C THR A 309 -25.14 14.89 22.80
N PHE A 310 -25.85 15.67 23.59
CA PHE A 310 -25.68 15.71 25.05
C PHE A 310 -25.91 14.32 25.68
N PHE A 311 -26.93 13.59 25.22
CA PHE A 311 -27.21 12.25 25.72
C PHE A 311 -26.08 11.26 25.40
N ILE A 312 -25.56 11.29 24.17
CA ILE A 312 -24.42 10.47 23.74
C ILE A 312 -23.16 10.83 24.55
N GLU A 313 -22.87 12.12 24.71
CA GLU A 313 -21.74 12.61 25.52
C GLU A 313 -21.84 12.14 26.98
N THR A 314 -23.03 12.19 27.57
CA THR A 314 -23.27 11.73 28.95
C THR A 314 -22.98 10.23 29.10
N ILE A 315 -23.36 9.41 28.12
CA ILE A 315 -23.07 7.97 28.10
C ILE A 315 -21.57 7.73 27.92
N LEU A 316 -20.93 8.41 26.97
CA LEU A 316 -19.49 8.26 26.72
C LEU A 316 -18.68 8.62 27.97
N ALA A 317 -18.97 9.77 28.57
CA ALA A 317 -18.30 10.23 29.78
C ALA A 317 -18.47 9.24 30.94
N SER A 318 -19.68 8.69 31.15
CA SER A 318 -19.93 7.75 32.25
C SER A 318 -19.22 6.40 32.09
N GLN A 319 -19.00 5.94 30.86
CA GLN A 319 -18.22 4.72 30.61
C GLN A 319 -16.71 5.00 30.68
N ARG A 320 -16.26 6.11 30.10
CA ARG A 320 -14.84 6.54 30.12
C ARG A 320 -14.36 6.83 31.55
N ALA A 321 -15.21 7.40 32.41
CA ALA A 321 -14.91 7.61 33.83
C ALA A 321 -14.54 6.30 34.57
N LYS A 322 -15.10 5.16 34.14
CA LYS A 322 -14.82 3.82 34.69
C LYS A 322 -13.61 3.14 34.03
N GLY A 323 -12.88 3.84 33.15
CA GLY A 323 -11.78 3.29 32.36
C GLY A 323 -12.22 2.33 31.25
N SER A 324 -13.51 2.34 30.87
CA SER A 324 -14.03 1.48 29.79
C SER A 324 -13.79 2.11 28.41
N ILE A 325 -13.55 1.28 27.40
CA ILE A 325 -13.38 1.75 26.02
C ILE A 325 -14.76 2.12 25.45
N ALA A 326 -14.97 3.41 25.16
CA ALA A 326 -16.17 3.93 24.53
C ALA A 326 -15.80 4.85 23.36
N ILE A 327 -16.23 4.46 22.15
CA ILE A 327 -15.83 5.08 20.88
C ILE A 327 -17.05 5.78 20.27
N ALA A 328 -16.88 7.05 19.91
CA ALA A 328 -17.89 7.83 19.21
C ALA A 328 -17.61 7.81 17.70
N THR A 329 -18.60 7.48 16.89
CA THR A 329 -18.45 7.48 15.42
C THR A 329 -19.57 8.29 14.77
N ALA A 330 -19.23 8.93 13.64
CA ALA A 330 -20.16 9.72 12.85
C ALA A 330 -20.02 9.39 11.37
N SER A 331 -21.13 9.48 10.63
CA SER A 331 -21.16 9.21 9.18
C SER A 331 -20.57 10.34 8.33
N THR A 332 -20.35 11.53 8.89
CA THR A 332 -19.80 12.69 8.18
C THR A 332 -18.79 13.45 9.06
N GLY A 333 -17.81 14.12 8.45
CA GLY A 333 -16.81 14.91 9.18
C GLY A 333 -17.40 16.07 10.00
N LEU A 334 -18.45 16.73 9.49
CA LEU A 334 -19.16 17.78 10.22
C LEU A 334 -19.90 17.23 11.45
N ALA A 335 -20.44 16.02 11.38
CA ALA A 335 -21.05 15.39 12.55
C ALA A 335 -19.98 14.92 13.55
N ALA A 336 -18.80 14.47 13.08
CA ALA A 336 -17.69 14.08 13.94
C ALA A 336 -17.18 15.25 14.79
N THR A 337 -17.18 16.49 14.28
CA THR A 337 -16.79 17.67 15.06
C THR A 337 -17.74 18.00 16.24
N LEU A 338 -18.91 17.36 16.30
CA LEU A 338 -19.89 17.54 17.36
C LEU A 338 -19.84 16.41 18.39
N LEU A 339 -18.97 15.41 18.23
CA LEU A 339 -18.78 14.30 19.16
C LEU A 339 -17.52 14.55 20.03
N PRO A 340 -17.53 14.09 21.30
CA PRO A 340 -16.47 14.34 22.28
C PRO A 340 -15.27 13.40 22.21
#